data_AF-A0A655ET70-F1
#
_entry.id   AF-A0A655ET70-F1
#
_cell.length_a   1.000
_cell.length_b   1.000
_cell.length_c   1.000
_cell.angle_alpha   90.00
_cell.angle_beta   90.00
_cell.angle_gamma   90.00
#
_symmetry.space_group_name_H-M   'P 1'
#
loop_
_entity.id
_entity.type
_entity.pdbx_description
1 polymer ?
#
loop_
_entity_poly.entity_id
_entity_poly.type
_entity_poly.pdbx_seq_one_letter_code
_entity_poly.pdbx_strand_id
1 'polypeptide(L)'
;MQPRALPAIAGLSVELGIATQRHDGLPKIVHAMATAAGNGAAAEEVDLLRVHVDTALHHVLAQYPRVDPALLLNCMLLAATERSVTGDPIAANYHFAWFRELDSRR
;
A
#
# COMPACT_ATOMS: atom_id res chain seq x y z
N MET A 1 -14.51 9.12 17.82
CA MET A 1 -13.62 8.58 16.77
C MET A 1 -14.33 8.81 15.44
N GLN A 2 -13.85 9.71 14.58
CA GLN A 2 -14.43 9.82 13.23
C GLN A 2 -14.10 8.54 12.44
N PRO A 3 -15.02 8.03 11.60
CA PRO A 3 -14.71 6.90 10.73
C PRO A 3 -13.53 7.27 9.82
N ARG A 4 -12.55 6.38 9.66
CA ARG A 4 -11.50 6.45 8.61
C ARG A 4 -12.07 6.38 7.18
N ALA A 5 -13.38 6.55 7.01
CA ALA A 5 -14.06 6.48 5.73
C ALA A 5 -13.79 7.76 4.94
N LEU A 6 -12.64 7.76 4.26
CA LEU A 6 -12.41 8.64 3.13
C LEU A 6 -13.34 8.22 1.98
N PRO A 7 -13.67 9.14 1.04
CA PRO A 7 -14.41 8.79 -0.17
C PRO A 7 -13.79 7.54 -0.83
N ALA A 8 -14.63 6.58 -1.20
CA ALA A 8 -14.18 5.36 -1.82
C ALA A 8 -13.55 5.67 -3.19
N ILE A 9 -12.36 5.14 -3.44
CA ILE A 9 -11.66 5.26 -4.71
C ILE A 9 -12.23 4.18 -5.64
N ALA A 10 -12.93 4.62 -6.69
CA ALA A 10 -13.45 3.73 -7.71
C ALA A 10 -12.31 2.98 -8.40
N GLY A 11 -12.44 1.65 -8.54
CA GLY A 11 -11.42 0.83 -9.19
C GLY A 11 -10.10 0.75 -8.42
N LEU A 12 -10.13 0.78 -7.08
CA LEU A 12 -8.94 0.76 -6.21
C LEU A 12 -7.88 -0.28 -6.64
N SER A 13 -8.29 -1.50 -6.98
CA SER A 13 -7.44 -2.56 -7.52
C SER A 13 -6.61 -2.13 -8.75
N VAL A 14 -7.27 -1.47 -9.71
CA VAL A 14 -6.64 -1.00 -10.96
C VAL A 14 -5.68 0.14 -10.65
N GLU A 15 -6.11 1.09 -9.83
CA GLU A 15 -5.30 2.23 -9.41
C GLU A 15 -4.05 1.79 -8.62
N LEU A 16 -4.17 0.79 -7.75
CA LEU A 16 -3.03 0.18 -7.05
C LEU A 16 -2.06 -0.50 -8.02
N GLY A 17 -2.57 -1.24 -9.01
CA GLY A 17 -1.75 -1.84 -10.05
C GLY A 17 -0.92 -0.79 -10.81
N ILE A 18 -1.54 0.32 -11.21
CA ILE A 18 -0.86 1.42 -11.90
C ILE A 18 0.17 2.10 -10.98
N ALA A 19 -0.21 2.42 -9.74
CA ALA A 19 0.64 3.15 -8.82
C ALA A 19 1.88 2.34 -8.42
N THR A 20 1.72 1.04 -8.15
CA THR A 20 2.85 0.17 -7.80
C THR A 20 3.85 0.06 -8.93
N GLN A 21 3.43 0.02 -10.20
CA GLN A 21 4.34 -0.04 -11.35
C GLN A 21 5.21 1.22 -11.54
N ARG A 22 4.77 2.38 -11.02
CA ARG A 22 5.48 3.65 -11.19
C ARG A 22 6.49 3.93 -10.08
N HIS A 23 6.44 3.15 -9.00
CA HIS A 23 7.29 3.33 -7.82
C HIS A 23 8.38 2.26 -7.76
N ASP A 24 9.61 2.71 -8.01
CA ASP A 24 10.81 1.90 -7.85
C ASP A 24 11.04 1.53 -6.37
N GLY A 25 11.60 0.34 -6.14
CA GLY A 25 11.94 -0.14 -4.80
C GLY A 25 10.86 -0.99 -4.12
N LEU A 26 9.72 -1.24 -4.78
CA LEU A 26 8.74 -2.21 -4.32
C LEU A 26 9.19 -3.65 -4.67
N PRO A 27 8.97 -4.63 -3.76
CA PRO A 27 9.17 -6.04 -4.07
C PRO A 27 8.28 -6.50 -5.24
N LYS A 28 8.80 -7.35 -6.14
CA LYS A 28 8.06 -7.82 -7.33
C LYS A 28 6.70 -8.44 -7.02
N ILE A 29 6.59 -9.11 -5.87
CA ILE A 29 5.35 -9.75 -5.42
C ILE A 29 4.21 -8.73 -5.24
N VAL A 30 4.54 -7.48 -4.90
CA VAL A 30 3.57 -6.40 -4.69
C VAL A 30 2.90 -6.00 -6.00
N HIS A 31 3.67 -5.90 -7.10
CA HIS A 31 3.08 -5.59 -8.41
C HIS A 31 2.09 -6.66 -8.86
N ALA A 32 2.46 -7.94 -8.67
CA ALA A 32 1.60 -9.07 -8.99
C ALA A 32 0.31 -9.04 -8.14
N MET A 33 0.45 -8.86 -6.82
CA MET A 33 -0.70 -8.85 -5.90
C MET A 33 -1.60 -7.62 -6.06
N ALA A 34 -1.05 -6.45 -6.35
CA ALA A 34 -1.84 -5.25 -6.62
C ALA A 34 -2.77 -5.44 -7.83
N THR A 35 -2.30 -6.16 -8.85
CA THR A 35 -3.13 -6.49 -10.04
C THR A 35 -4.12 -7.63 -9.80
N ALA A 36 -3.88 -8.50 -8.81
CA ALA A 36 -4.73 -9.65 -8.48
C ALA A 36 -5.95 -9.30 -7.60
N ALA A 37 -6.12 -8.03 -7.25
CA ALA A 37 -7.02 -7.59 -6.21
C ALA A 37 -8.48 -8.04 -6.43
N GLY A 38 -8.99 -8.82 -5.46
CA GLY A 38 -10.33 -9.41 -5.44
C GLY A 38 -10.35 -10.93 -5.55
N ASN A 39 -9.29 -11.58 -6.02
CA ASN A 39 -9.27 -13.04 -6.23
C ASN A 39 -8.75 -13.86 -5.03
N GLY A 40 -8.30 -13.18 -3.98
CA GLY A 40 -7.62 -13.79 -2.83
C GLY A 40 -6.17 -14.16 -3.18
N ALA A 41 -5.26 -13.85 -2.25
CA ALA A 41 -3.88 -14.33 -2.31
C ALA A 41 -3.75 -15.58 -1.43
N ALA A 42 -2.80 -16.47 -1.75
CA ALA A 42 -2.50 -17.60 -0.86
C ALA A 42 -1.99 -17.07 0.50
N ALA A 43 -2.24 -17.82 1.57
CA ALA A 43 -1.85 -17.41 2.93
C ALA A 43 -0.35 -17.06 3.02
N GLU A 44 0.50 -17.85 2.34
CA GLU A 44 1.94 -17.65 2.26
C GLU A 44 2.32 -16.33 1.57
N GLU A 45 1.58 -15.93 0.53
CA GLU A 45 1.78 -14.66 -0.17
C GLU A 45 1.38 -13.46 0.70
N VAL A 46 0.29 -13.60 1.46
CA VAL A 46 -0.16 -12.60 2.44
C VAL A 46 0.87 -12.44 3.56
N ASP A 47 1.41 -13.54 4.09
CA ASP A 47 2.42 -13.50 5.14
C ASP A 47 3.72 -12.84 4.66
N LEU A 48 4.16 -13.17 3.44
CA LEU A 48 5.32 -12.51 2.83
C LEU A 48 5.07 -11.00 2.60
N LEU A 49 3.86 -10.62 2.18
CA LEU A 49 3.49 -9.22 2.04
C LEU A 49 3.52 -8.48 3.38
N ARG A 50 3.04 -9.11 4.46
CA ARG A 50 3.10 -8.53 5.81
C ARG A 50 4.53 -8.29 6.27
N VAL A 51 5.44 -9.23 6.00
CA VAL A 51 6.88 -9.02 6.28
C VAL A 51 7.42 -7.79 5.57
N HIS A 52 7.02 -7.55 4.32
CA HIS A 52 7.42 -6.36 3.57
C HIS A 52 6.82 -5.07 4.13
N VAL A 53 5.54 -5.09 4.53
CA VAL A 53 4.89 -3.95 5.22
C VAL A 53 5.64 -3.62 6.50
N ASP A 54 5.90 -4.62 7.34
CA ASP A 54 6.60 -4.44 8.61
C ASP A 54 8.01 -3.90 8.39
N THR A 55 8.76 -4.46 7.43
CA THR A 55 10.11 -3.99 7.10
C THR A 55 10.10 -2.53 6.66
N ALA A 56 9.17 -2.15 5.77
CA ALA A 56 9.04 -0.77 5.33
C ALA A 56 8.69 0.17 6.49
N LEU A 57 7.78 -0.23 7.37
CA LEU A 57 7.41 0.54 8.56
C LEU A 57 8.61 0.74 9.49
N HIS A 58 9.39 -0.31 9.76
CA HIS A 58 10.60 -0.21 10.59
C HIS A 58 11.61 0.75 9.97
N HIS A 59 11.82 0.71 8.65
CA HIS A 59 12.71 1.66 7.98
C HIS A 59 12.20 3.11 8.07
N VAL A 60 10.90 3.34 7.91
CA VAL A 60 10.30 4.68 8.08
C VAL A 60 10.53 5.20 9.49
N LEU A 61 10.26 4.39 10.52
CA LEU A 61 10.44 4.78 11.91
C LEU A 61 11.91 5.04 12.26
N ALA A 62 12.84 4.26 11.70
CA ALA A 62 14.27 4.43 11.90
C ALA A 62 14.81 5.75 11.33
N GLN A 63 14.17 6.32 10.29
CA GLN A 63 14.58 7.58 9.68
C GLN A 63 13.90 8.81 10.31
N TYR A 64 12.92 8.61 11.19
CA TYR A 64 12.18 9.71 11.77
C TYR A 64 13.10 10.68 12.56
N PRO A 65 12.96 12.01 12.41
CA PRO A 65 11.91 12.72 11.66
C PRO A 65 12.24 12.99 10.18
N ARG A 66 13.39 12.56 9.66
CA ARG A 66 13.88 12.84 8.30
C ARG A 66 13.65 11.65 7.37
N VAL A 67 12.39 11.22 7.27
CA VAL A 67 12.01 10.08 6.44
C VAL A 67 12.15 10.42 4.97
N ASP A 68 12.77 9.53 4.19
CA ASP A 68 12.75 9.59 2.72
C ASP A 68 11.31 9.51 2.20
N PRO A 69 10.81 10.53 1.47
CA PRO A 69 9.46 10.51 0.90
C PRO A 69 9.18 9.28 0.02
N ALA A 70 10.16 8.78 -0.73
CA ALA A 70 9.97 7.61 -1.59
C ALA A 70 9.70 6.34 -0.76
N LEU A 71 10.43 6.17 0.35
CA LEU A 71 10.23 5.07 1.28
C LEU A 71 8.84 5.15 1.94
N LEU A 72 8.40 6.35 2.34
CA LEU A 72 7.07 6.55 2.92
C LEU A 72 5.95 6.20 1.91
N LEU A 73 6.07 6.66 0.66
CA LEU A 73 5.10 6.35 -0.40
C LEU A 73 5.05 4.84 -0.68
N ASN A 74 6.20 4.18 -0.76
CA ASN A 74 6.28 2.72 -0.91
C ASN A 74 5.62 1.98 0.26
N CYS A 75 5.81 2.46 1.50
CA CYS A 75 5.15 1.91 2.68
C CYS A 75 3.61 2.00 2.57
N MET A 76 3.09 3.11 2.04
CA MET A 76 1.64 3.30 1.89
C MET A 76 1.07 2.40 0.78
N LEU A 77 1.77 2.21 -0.33
CA LEU A 77 1.36 1.27 -1.38
C LEU A 77 1.39 -0.19 -0.91
N LEU A 78 2.39 -0.58 -0.13
CA LEU A 78 2.48 -1.90 0.50
C LEU A 78 1.28 -2.16 1.42
N ALA A 79 0.99 -1.22 2.33
CA ALA A 79 -0.13 -1.34 3.25
C ALA A 79 -1.48 -1.36 2.52
N ALA A 80 -1.66 -0.54 1.48
CA ALA A 80 -2.88 -0.55 0.69
C ALA A 80 -3.10 -1.89 -0.04
N THR A 81 -2.02 -2.46 -0.58
CA THR A 81 -2.05 -3.76 -1.25
C THR A 81 -2.39 -4.89 -0.26
N GLU A 82 -1.76 -4.91 0.93
CA GLU A 82 -2.03 -5.92 1.97
C GLU A 82 -3.48 -5.91 2.42
N ARG A 83 -4.02 -4.72 2.67
CA ARG A 83 -5.43 -4.56 3.06
C ARG A 83 -6.38 -4.91 1.94
N SER A 84 -6.02 -4.65 0.68
CA SER A 84 -6.82 -5.05 -0.48
C SER A 84 -6.88 -6.57 -0.64
N VAL A 85 -5.78 -7.30 -0.45
CA VAL A 85 -5.77 -8.77 -0.61
C VAL A 85 -6.36 -9.50 0.60
N THR A 86 -6.32 -8.91 1.80
CA THR A 86 -6.91 -9.48 3.01
C THR A 86 -8.40 -9.14 3.19
N GLY A 87 -9.00 -8.39 2.26
CA GLY A 87 -10.43 -8.07 2.29
C GLY A 87 -10.80 -6.94 3.26
N ASP A 88 -9.88 -6.03 3.55
CA ASP A 88 -10.14 -4.78 4.30
C ASP A 88 -10.14 -3.56 3.35
N PRO A 89 -11.27 -3.31 2.64
CA PRO A 89 -11.34 -2.23 1.66
C PRO A 89 -11.26 -0.84 2.31
N ILE A 90 -11.63 -0.69 3.58
CA ILE A 90 -11.58 0.60 4.28
C ILE A 90 -10.13 0.98 4.53
N ALA A 91 -9.33 0.06 5.08
CA ALA A 91 -7.91 0.32 5.31
C ALA A 91 -7.14 0.45 3.99
N ALA A 92 -7.47 -0.36 2.98
CA ALA A 92 -6.88 -0.26 1.65
C ALA A 92 -7.12 1.14 1.04
N ASN A 93 -8.38 1.60 1.07
CA ASN A 93 -8.75 2.93 0.60
C ASN A 93 -8.05 4.04 1.37
N TYR A 94 -7.94 3.89 2.70
CA TYR A 94 -7.26 4.87 3.55
C TYR A 94 -5.78 5.04 3.19
N HIS A 95 -5.03 3.94 3.09
CA HIS A 95 -3.61 3.99 2.76
C HIS A 95 -3.38 4.54 1.35
N PHE A 96 -4.21 4.13 0.39
CA PHE A 96 -4.08 4.60 -0.98
C PHE A 96 -4.46 6.08 -1.15
N ALA A 97 -5.49 6.57 -0.44
CA ALA A 97 -5.86 7.98 -0.47
C ALA A 97 -4.72 8.88 0.06
N TRP A 98 -4.06 8.47 1.14
CA TRP A 98 -2.89 9.20 1.65
C TRP A 98 -1.69 9.12 0.71
N PHE A 99 -1.45 7.97 0.07
CA PHE A 99 -0.44 7.86 -0.98
C PHE A 99 -0.69 8.91 -2.08
N ARG A 100 -1.92 8.99 -2.61
CA ARG A 100 -2.29 9.96 -3.65
C ARG A 100 -2.07 11.40 -3.22
N GLU A 101 -2.50 11.74 -2.01
CA GLU A 101 -2.35 13.08 -1.47
C GLU A 101 -0.88 13.48 -1.33
N LEU A 102 -0.03 12.59 -0.81
CA LEU A 102 1.40 12.85 -0.62
C LEU A 102 2.18 12.86 -1.94
N ASP A 103 1.87 11.95 -2.87
CA ASP A 103 2.51 11.87 -4.17
C ASP A 103 2.18 13.11 -5.03
N SER A 104 0.95 13.64 -4.93
CA SER A 104 0.54 14.86 -5.65
C SER A 104 1.25 16.14 -5.20
N ARG A 105 1.88 16.12 -4.02
CA ARG A 105 2.57 17.28 -3.42
C ARG A 105 4.07 17.31 -3.72
N ARG A 106 4.58 16.33 -4.46
CA ARG A 106 5.98 16.21 -4.84
C ARG A 106 6.30 17.03 -6.09
#